data_AF-A0A968BS93-F1
#
_entry.id   AF-A0A968BS93-F1
#
_cell.length_a   1.000
_cell.length_b   1.000
_cell.length_c   1.000
_cell.angle_alpha   90.00
_cell.angle_beta   90.00
_cell.angle_gamma   90.00
#
_symmetry.space_group_name_H-M   'P 1'
#
loop_
_entity.id
_entity.type
_entity.pdbx_description
1 polymer ?
#
loop_
_entity_poly.entity_id
_entity_poly.type
_entity_poly.pdbx_seq_one_letter_code
_entity_poly.pdbx_strand_id
1 'polypeptide(L)' 'GRIVARREGRPARLAIGYDTRFLSQRCAQEAAVTLAAEQARPYLADVPLPAPVLALATAEQ' A
#
# COMPACT_ATOMS: atom_id res chain seq x y z
N GLY A 1 11.55 -2.39 14.98
CA GLY A 1 10.67 -3.25 14.15
C GLY A 1 11.54 -4.17 13.32
N ARG A 2 11.14 -5.43 13.14
CA ARG A 2 11.89 -6.40 12.32
C ARG A 2 11.45 -6.28 10.86
N ILE A 3 12.40 -6.01 9.97
CA ILE A 3 12.17 -6.08 8.52
C ILE A 3 12.27 -7.57 8.13
N VAL A 4 11.20 -8.14 7.57
CA VAL A 4 11.12 -9.57 7.25
C VAL A 4 11.46 -9.90 5.79
N ALA A 5 11.57 -8.90 4.93
CA ALA A 5 12.03 -9.07 3.55
C ALA A 5 12.56 -7.74 3.00
N ARG A 6 13.65 -7.81 2.22
CA ARG A 6 14.16 -6.72 1.40
C ARG A 6 14.30 -7.27 -0.02
N ARG A 7 13.59 -6.69 -0.98
CA ARG A 7 13.78 -7.02 -2.39
C ARG A 7 14.71 -5.96 -2.99
N GLU A 8 15.91 -6.37 -3.40
CA GLU A 8 16.83 -5.50 -4.12
C GLU A 8 16.52 -5.54 -5.62
N GLY A 9 16.52 -4.37 -6.27
CA GLY A 9 16.30 -4.23 -7.72
C GLY A 9 14.87 -3.88 -8.14
N ARG A 10 14.76 -2.77 -8.88
CA ARG A 10 13.57 -2.09 -9.43
C ARG A 10 12.64 -1.44 -8.37
N PRO A 11 12.11 -0.23 -8.64
CA PRO A 11 11.15 0.41 -7.75
C PRO A 11 9.92 -0.47 -7.59
N ALA A 12 9.61 -0.84 -6.35
CA ALA A 12 8.45 -1.67 -6.04
C ALA A 12 7.16 -0.90 -6.36
N ARG A 13 6.27 -1.55 -7.11
CA ARG A 13 4.86 -1.13 -7.19
C ARG A 13 4.20 -1.59 -5.89
N LEU A 14 3.61 -0.66 -5.15
CA LEU A 14 3.02 -0.93 -3.84
C LEU A 14 1.53 -0.63 -3.92
N ALA A 15 0.67 -1.57 -3.55
CA ALA A 15 -0.74 -1.29 -3.36
C ALA A 15 -1.01 -0.94 -1.89
N ILE A 16 -1.79 0.10 -1.66
CA ILE A 16 -2.16 0.59 -0.34
C ILE A 16 -3.68 0.60 -0.27
N GLY A 17 -4.24 -0.18 0.66
CA GLY A 17 -5.66 -0.18 0.97
C GLY A 17 -5.89 0.19 2.43
N TYR A 18 -7.15 0.44 2.75
CA TYR A 18 -7.61 0.77 4.09
C TYR A 18 -8.97 0.14 4.33
N ASP A 19 -9.34 0.01 5.60
CA ASP A 19 -10.66 -0.46 6.01
C ASP A 19 -11.51 0.68 6.59
N THR A 20 -12.66 0.36 7.16
CA THR A 20 -13.62 1.36 7.67
C THR A 20 -13.28 1.88 9.07
N ARG A 21 -12.14 1.50 9.66
CA ARG A 21 -11.75 1.98 11.00
C ARG A 21 -11.41 3.47 10.96
N PHE A 22 -11.59 4.11 12.12
CA PHE A 22 -11.25 5.52 12.30
C PHE A 22 -9.81 5.80 11.84
N LEU A 23 -9.63 6.88 11.07
CA LEU A 23 -8.36 7.32 10.47
C LEU A 23 -7.68 6.38 9.47
N SER A 24 -8.22 5.18 9.21
CA SER A 24 -7.62 4.19 8.30
C SER A 24 -7.34 4.80 6.91
N GLN A 25 -8.30 5.54 6.35
CA GLN A 25 -8.15 6.26 5.07
C GLN A 25 -7.03 7.31 5.11
N ARG A 26 -6.98 8.13 6.17
CA ARG A 26 -5.97 9.18 6.30
C ARG A 26 -4.57 8.57 6.46
N CYS A 27 -4.43 7.51 7.25
CA CYS A 27 -3.17 6.79 7.38
C CYS A 27 -2.71 6.21 6.03
N ALA A 28 -3.62 5.65 5.23
CA ALA A 28 -3.29 5.15 3.90
C ALA A 28 -2.85 6.27 2.94
N GLN A 29 -3.48 7.45 3.01
CA GLN A 29 -3.07 8.63 2.25
C GLN A 29 -1.65 9.09 2.63
N GLU A 30 -1.36 9.25 3.92
CA GLU A 30 -0.03 9.66 4.39
C GLU A 30 1.05 8.62 4.04
N ALA A 31 0.72 7.33 4.08
CA ALA A 31 1.62 6.27 3.65
C ALA A 31 1.93 6.37 2.16
N ALA A 32 0.93 6.64 1.31
CA ALA A 32 1.12 6.83 -0.13
C ALA A 32 2.02 8.04 -0.43
N VAL A 33 1.79 9.17 0.24
CA VAL A 33 2.62 10.39 0.10
C VAL A 33 4.07 10.09 0.50
N THR A 34 4.27 9.48 1.66
CA THR A 34 5.60 9.15 2.19
C THR A 34 6.36 8.21 1.26
N LEU A 35 5.70 7.15 0.77
CA LEU A 35 6.32 6.18 -0.13
C LEU A 35 6.63 6.77 -1.52
N ALA A 36 5.76 7.63 -2.03
CA ALA A 36 6.01 8.33 -3.30
C ALA A 36 7.25 9.25 -3.22
N ALA A 37 7.48 9.91 -2.07
CA ALA A 37 8.68 10.71 -1.84
C ALA A 37 9.98 9.88 -1.90
N GLU A 38 9.91 8.61 -1.48
CA GLU A 38 11.02 7.64 -1.52
C GLU A 38 11.16 6.92 -2.88
N GLN A 39 10.61 7.48 -3.95
CA GLN A 39 10.63 6.92 -5.32
C GLN A 39 9.95 5.54 -5.44
N ALA A 40 9.17 5.12 -4.45
CA ALA A 40 8.25 4.00 -4.63
C ALA A 40 7.11 4.41 -5.58
N ARG A 41 6.43 3.43 -6.19
CA ARG A 41 5.24 3.68 -7.01
C ARG A 41 4.00 3.15 -6.30
N PRO A 42 3.47 3.89 -5.29
CA PRO A 42 2.28 3.49 -4.58
C PRO A 42 1.01 3.69 -5.42
N TYR A 43 0.06 2.77 -5.30
CA TYR A 43 -1.31 2.86 -5.79
C TYR A 43 -2.24 2.80 -4.59
N LEU A 44 -2.96 3.88 -4.36
CA LEU A 44 -3.91 4.00 -3.24
C LEU A 44 -5.30 3.59 -3.71
N ALA A 45 -5.97 2.72 -2.95
CA ALA A 45 -7.37 2.40 -3.16
C ALA A 45 -8.24 3.66 -2.98
N ASP A 46 -9.23 3.83 -3.84
CA ASP A 46 -10.20 4.94 -3.81
C ASP A 46 -11.39 4.68 -2.88
N VAL A 47 -11.60 3.41 -2.50
CA VAL A 47 -12.62 2.94 -1.57
C VAL A 47 -12.01 2.02 -0.50
N PRO A 48 -12.66 1.85 0.69
CA PRO A 48 -12.24 0.85 1.66
C PRO A 48 -12.25 -0.56 1.06
N LEU A 49 -11.17 -1.31 1.21
CA LEU A 49 -11.02 -2.67 0.73
C LEU A 49 -10.52 -3.59 1.85
N PRO A 50 -11.21 -4.71 2.13
CA PRO A 50 -10.65 -5.74 3.01
C PRO A 50 -9.31 -6.24 2.47
N ALA A 51 -8.37 -6.54 3.37
CA ALA A 51 -7.05 -7.08 3.02
C ALA A 51 -7.09 -8.25 2.00
N PRO A 52 -7.99 -9.25 2.08
CA PRO A 52 -8.03 -10.32 1.08
C PRO A 52 -8.44 -9.83 -0.32
N VAL A 53 -9.30 -8.81 -0.41
CA VAL A 53 -9.71 -8.23 -1.70
C VAL A 53 -8.54 -7.46 -2.33
N LEU A 54 -7.81 -6.69 -1.52
CA LEU A 54 -6.61 -5.98 -1.97
C LEU A 54 -5.53 -6.97 -2.44
N ALA A 55 -5.29 -8.05 -1.69
CA ALA A 55 -4.33 -9.07 -2.05
C ALA A 55 -4.71 -9.81 -3.35
N LEU A 56 -6.01 -10.09 -3.54
CA LEU A 56 -6.50 -10.68 -4.78
C LEU A 56 -6.30 -9.73 -5.97
N ALA A 57 -6.65 -8.45 -5.81
CA ALA A 57 -6.53 -7.44 -6.86
C ALA A 57 -5.07 -7.19 -7.31
N THR A 58 -4.08 -7.47 -6.47
CA THR A 58 -2.66 -7.32 -6.79
C THR A 58 -1.98 -8.60 -7.24
N ALA A 59 -2.57 -9.77 -6.98
CA ALA A 59 -2.01 -11.05 -7.40
C ALA A 59 -2.00 -11.24 -8.93
N GLU A 60 -2.83 -10.49 -9.65
CA GLU A 60 -3.01 -10.58 -11.10
C GLU A 60 -2.21 -9.52 -11.91
N GLN A 61 -1.35 -8.73 -11.24
CA GLN A 61 -0.57 -7.63 -11.85
C GLN A 61 0.92 -7.98 -12.07
#